data_AF-A0A932HEK6-F1
#
_entry.id   AF-A0A932HEK6-F1
#
_cell.length_a   1.000
_cell.length_b   1.000
_cell.length_c   1.000
_cell.angle_alpha   90.00
_cell.angle_beta   90.00
_cell.angle_gamma   90.00
#
_symmetry.space_group_name_H-M   'P 1'
#
loop_
_entity.id
_entity.type
_entity.pdbx_description
1 polymer ?
#
loop_
_entity_poly.entity_id
_entity_poly.type
_entity_poly.pdbx_seq_one_letter_code
_entity_poly.pdbx_strand_id
1 'polypeptide(L)'
;MADITFEQVHRDEIERLKQRRRQAGLPEGDPQHDAIGLALSGGGIRSATFNLGVLQALEEHGLLPRIDYLSTVSGGGYIGASLTWFMSQLGRDFPFRRAPDNFELTWLRQHGEYLAPGRALNRWSLAAAALRGIFVSVLTFFPLFFGLIWIIENFLGLNFVFYAGIFALAVLALIYAAYAAFSATPVLADLPLRRNIDITCGMILRIAVMLVVLGSLPYVHDYLASGVIERWRGWIVSSFSLSGLAALLAAMRGRTEKNETKGWRGLALHAGLLVLSYGLFVWIYGLVRATEALPAWIVLPALLAA
;
A
#
# COMPACT_ATOMS: atom_id res chain seq x y z
N MET A 1 -14.47 -29.24 -25.87
CA MET A 1 -13.50 -28.34 -26.51
C MET A 1 -12.40 -29.23 -27.04
N ALA A 2 -12.01 -29.11 -28.31
CA ALA A 2 -10.88 -29.87 -28.82
C ALA A 2 -9.60 -29.41 -28.10
N ASP A 3 -8.75 -30.35 -27.68
CA ASP A 3 -7.48 -30.02 -27.03
C ASP A 3 -6.54 -29.37 -28.06
N ILE A 4 -6.11 -28.14 -27.77
CA ILE A 4 -5.16 -27.40 -28.59
C ILE A 4 -3.76 -27.94 -28.30
N THR A 5 -3.05 -28.43 -29.32
CA THR A 5 -1.68 -28.95 -29.17
C THR A 5 -0.62 -27.87 -29.38
N PHE A 6 0.60 -28.09 -28.85
CA PHE A 6 1.72 -27.18 -29.04
C PHE A 6 2.05 -26.99 -30.53
N GLU A 7 2.02 -28.08 -31.31
CA GLU A 7 2.30 -28.04 -32.75
C GLU A 7 1.27 -27.21 -33.52
N GLN A 8 0.01 -27.20 -33.05
CA GLN A 8 -1.03 -26.34 -33.62
C GLN A 8 -0.72 -24.87 -33.33
N VAL A 9 -0.45 -24.52 -32.07
CA VAL A 9 -0.11 -23.13 -31.67
C VAL A 9 1.12 -22.63 -32.41
N HIS A 10 2.18 -23.44 -32.50
CA HIS A 10 3.42 -23.06 -33.17
C HIS A 10 3.22 -22.84 -34.68
N ARG A 11 2.40 -23.66 -35.33
CA ARG A 11 2.03 -23.48 -36.74
C ARG A 11 1.23 -22.19 -36.95
N ASP A 12 0.23 -21.96 -36.10
CA ASP A 12 -0.63 -20.77 -36.17
C ASP A 12 0.17 -19.48 -35.93
N GLU A 13 1.15 -19.53 -35.02
CA GLU A 13 2.09 -18.45 -34.75
C GLU A 13 2.92 -18.10 -36.00
N ILE A 14 3.52 -19.08 -36.67
CA ILE A 14 4.31 -18.86 -37.89
C ILE A 14 3.44 -18.25 -39.00
N GLU A 15 2.23 -18.77 -39.20
CA GLU A 15 1.31 -18.22 -40.21
C GLU A 15 0.86 -16.80 -39.86
N ARG A 16 0.69 -16.49 -38.57
CA ARG A 16 0.40 -15.13 -38.10
C ARG A 16 1.57 -14.18 -38.39
N LEU A 17 2.81 -14.61 -38.22
CA LEU A 17 4.00 -13.82 -38.54
C LEU A 17 4.11 -13.53 -40.03
N LYS A 18 3.92 -14.55 -40.89
CA LYS A 18 3.91 -14.36 -42.35
C LYS A 18 2.81 -13.39 -42.78
N GLN A 19 1.60 -13.54 -42.23
CA GLN A 19 0.49 -12.63 -42.50
C GLN A 19 0.84 -11.19 -42.10
N ARG A 20 1.45 -11.00 -40.94
CA ARG A 20 1.88 -9.70 -40.45
C ARG A 20 2.96 -9.08 -41.36
N ARG A 21 3.94 -9.85 -41.82
CA ARG A 21 4.98 -9.39 -42.77
C ARG A 21 4.38 -8.99 -44.12
N ARG A 22 3.44 -9.79 -44.66
CA ARG A 22 2.65 -9.44 -45.85
C ARG A 22 1.93 -8.10 -45.68
N GLN A 23 1.27 -7.91 -44.52
CA GLN A 23 0.62 -6.63 -44.21
C GLN A 23 1.63 -5.49 -44.20
N ALA A 24 2.81 -5.69 -43.61
CA ALA A 24 3.88 -4.68 -43.58
C ALA A 24 4.58 -4.44 -44.93
N GLY A 25 4.23 -5.16 -46.00
CA GLY A 25 4.93 -5.06 -47.29
C GLY A 25 6.35 -5.65 -47.26
N LEU A 26 6.63 -6.54 -46.32
CA LEU A 26 7.91 -7.24 -46.17
C LEU A 26 7.83 -8.64 -46.79
N PRO A 27 8.97 -9.20 -47.25
CA PRO A 27 9.02 -10.60 -47.67
C PRO A 27 8.62 -11.50 -46.51
N GLU A 28 7.90 -12.59 -46.80
CA GLU A 28 7.45 -13.54 -45.78
C GLU A 28 8.62 -14.18 -45.04
N GLY A 29 9.70 -14.49 -45.75
CA GLY A 29 10.90 -15.12 -45.20
C GLY A 29 10.60 -16.49 -44.59
N ASP A 30 11.45 -16.90 -43.66
CA ASP A 30 11.23 -18.06 -42.81
C ASP A 30 11.27 -17.63 -41.34
N PRO A 31 10.10 -17.30 -40.74
CA PRO A 31 10.04 -16.82 -39.36
C PRO A 31 10.65 -17.77 -38.32
N GLN A 32 10.87 -19.05 -38.64
CA GLN A 32 11.58 -19.95 -37.73
C GLN A 32 13.08 -19.61 -37.59
N HIS A 33 13.66 -18.99 -38.62
CA HIS A 33 15.10 -18.72 -38.71
C HIS A 33 15.44 -17.23 -38.80
N ASP A 34 14.49 -16.38 -39.20
CA ASP A 34 14.72 -14.96 -39.45
C ASP A 34 13.79 -14.01 -38.65
N ALA A 35 13.02 -14.52 -37.68
CA ALA A 35 12.16 -13.68 -36.85
C ALA A 35 12.97 -12.71 -35.98
N ILE A 36 12.51 -11.46 -35.95
CA ILE A 36 13.16 -10.40 -35.17
C ILE A 36 12.32 -10.11 -33.92
N GLY A 37 12.92 -10.26 -32.74
CA GLY A 37 12.30 -9.92 -31.47
C GLY A 37 12.80 -8.59 -30.88
N LEU A 38 11.89 -7.79 -30.37
CA LEU A 38 12.18 -6.64 -29.51
C LEU A 38 11.81 -6.99 -28.07
N ALA A 39 12.77 -6.85 -27.15
CA ALA A 39 12.56 -7.03 -25.72
C ALA A 39 12.62 -5.69 -24.98
N LEU A 40 11.52 -5.30 -24.32
CA LEU A 40 11.44 -4.09 -23.50
C LEU A 40 11.57 -4.46 -22.01
N SER A 41 12.70 -4.08 -21.42
CA SER A 41 13.05 -4.41 -20.04
C SER A 41 12.19 -3.68 -18.99
N GLY A 42 12.24 -4.15 -17.74
CA GLY A 42 11.56 -3.55 -16.58
C GLY A 42 12.29 -2.33 -16.00
N GLY A 43 11.77 -1.78 -14.90
CA GLY A 43 12.36 -0.62 -14.23
C GLY A 43 11.42 0.57 -14.02
N GLY A 44 10.10 0.32 -13.95
CA GLY A 44 9.07 1.33 -13.73
C GLY A 44 8.99 2.37 -14.84
N ILE A 45 8.53 3.58 -14.50
CA ILE A 45 8.28 4.65 -15.48
C ILE A 45 9.54 5.08 -16.24
N ARG A 46 10.72 5.01 -15.61
CA ARG A 46 12.00 5.34 -16.26
C ARG A 46 12.28 4.44 -17.45
N SER A 47 12.11 3.13 -17.27
CA SER A 47 12.29 2.17 -18.35
C SER A 47 11.24 2.36 -19.44
N ALA A 48 9.99 2.67 -19.07
CA ALA A 48 8.95 3.01 -20.03
C ALA A 48 9.34 4.21 -20.91
N THR A 49 9.86 5.30 -20.32
CA THR A 49 10.32 6.49 -21.05
C THR A 49 11.53 6.20 -21.95
N PHE A 50 12.49 5.38 -21.49
CA PHE A 50 13.62 4.96 -22.33
C PHE A 50 13.17 4.12 -23.52
N ASN A 51 12.35 3.10 -23.27
CA ASN A 51 11.81 2.21 -24.30
C ASN A 51 10.93 2.97 -25.31
N LEU A 52 10.18 3.98 -24.86
CA LEU A 52 9.48 4.92 -25.74
C LEU A 52 10.45 5.62 -26.72
N GLY A 53 11.62 6.07 -26.25
CA GLY A 53 12.66 6.63 -27.10
C GLY A 53 13.23 5.63 -28.10
N VAL A 54 13.43 4.37 -27.69
CA VAL A 54 13.84 3.27 -28.58
C VAL A 54 12.80 3.02 -29.66
N LEU A 55 11.51 2.95 -29.31
CA LEU A 55 10.42 2.77 -30.27
C LEU A 55 10.33 3.94 -31.26
N GLN A 56 10.52 5.17 -30.79
CA GLN A 56 10.59 6.36 -31.65
C GLN A 56 11.74 6.27 -32.65
N ALA A 57 12.94 5.88 -32.22
CA ALA A 57 14.09 5.73 -33.10
C ALA A 57 13.90 4.60 -34.12
N LEU A 58 13.30 3.48 -33.70
CA LEU A 58 12.97 2.35 -34.58
C LEU A 58 11.94 2.73 -35.64
N GLU A 59 10.94 3.54 -35.29
CA GLU A 59 9.98 4.05 -36.27
C GLU A 59 10.65 5.03 -37.24
N GLU A 60 11.47 5.96 -36.74
CA GLU A 60 12.13 7.00 -37.53
C GLU A 60 13.05 6.39 -38.61
N HIS A 61 13.63 5.22 -38.34
CA HIS A 61 14.48 4.47 -39.28
C HIS A 61 13.72 3.41 -40.08
N GLY A 62 12.39 3.32 -39.96
CA GLY A 62 11.57 2.33 -40.66
C GLY A 62 11.84 0.88 -40.25
N LEU A 63 12.38 0.66 -39.05
CA LEU A 63 12.72 -0.66 -38.51
C LEU A 63 11.58 -1.30 -37.72
N LEU A 64 10.66 -0.50 -37.17
CA LEU A 64 9.52 -1.02 -36.39
C LEU A 64 8.67 -2.05 -37.15
N PRO A 65 8.36 -1.87 -38.46
CA PRO A 65 7.66 -2.87 -39.26
C PRO A 65 8.44 -4.19 -39.46
N ARG A 66 9.73 -4.27 -39.11
CA ARG A 66 10.53 -5.50 -39.21
C ARG A 66 10.50 -6.37 -37.95
N ILE A 67 9.97 -5.86 -36.85
CA ILE A 67 9.91 -6.59 -35.57
C ILE A 67 8.71 -7.53 -35.54
N ASP A 68 8.95 -8.83 -35.43
CA ASP A 68 7.95 -9.89 -35.41
C ASP A 68 7.44 -10.19 -34.01
N TYR A 69 8.32 -10.10 -33.01
CA TYR A 69 7.98 -10.36 -31.60
C TYR A 69 8.21 -9.14 -30.72
N LEU A 70 7.29 -8.92 -29.79
CA LEU A 70 7.43 -7.93 -28.72
C LEU A 70 7.32 -8.63 -27.37
N SER A 71 8.42 -8.70 -26.64
CA SER A 71 8.48 -9.21 -25.27
C SER A 71 8.64 -8.05 -24.30
N THR A 72 7.84 -8.01 -23.24
CA THR A 72 7.86 -6.88 -22.30
C THR A 72 7.73 -7.35 -20.85
N VAL A 73 8.34 -6.61 -19.91
CA VAL A 73 8.22 -6.89 -18.47
C VAL A 73 8.13 -5.59 -17.67
N SER A 74 7.31 -5.58 -16.61
CA SER A 74 7.17 -4.45 -15.67
C SER A 74 7.00 -3.10 -16.41
N GLY A 75 7.94 -2.15 -16.24
CA GLY A 75 7.92 -0.84 -16.92
C GLY A 75 7.88 -0.91 -18.45
N GLY A 76 8.54 -1.90 -19.07
CA GLY A 76 8.43 -2.16 -20.50
C GLY A 76 7.02 -2.58 -20.91
N GLY A 77 6.29 -3.23 -20.00
CA GLY A 77 4.88 -3.60 -20.20
C GLY A 77 3.96 -2.38 -20.31
N TYR A 78 4.24 -1.28 -19.59
CA TYR A 78 3.44 -0.06 -19.71
C TYR A 78 3.48 0.52 -21.12
N ILE A 79 4.68 0.69 -21.68
CA ILE A 79 4.83 1.23 -23.02
C ILE A 79 4.44 0.21 -24.09
N GLY A 80 4.70 -1.09 -23.88
CA GLY A 80 4.30 -2.15 -24.80
C GLY A 80 2.78 -2.31 -24.93
N ALA A 81 2.06 -2.24 -23.80
CA ALA A 81 0.60 -2.26 -23.78
C ALA A 81 0.03 -0.99 -24.43
N SER A 82 0.60 0.18 -24.13
CA SER A 82 0.21 1.44 -24.75
C SER A 82 0.40 1.39 -26.28
N LEU A 83 1.56 0.94 -26.76
CA LEU A 83 1.84 0.76 -28.19
C LEU A 83 0.80 -0.16 -28.85
N THR A 84 0.60 -1.35 -28.29
CA THR A 84 -0.35 -2.34 -28.82
C THR A 84 -1.77 -1.79 -28.88
N TRP A 85 -2.22 -1.11 -27.82
CA TRP A 85 -3.54 -0.52 -27.75
C TRP A 85 -3.72 0.57 -28.80
N PHE A 86 -2.81 1.54 -28.88
CA PHE A 86 -2.90 2.61 -29.87
C PHE A 86 -2.82 2.09 -31.30
N MET A 87 -1.93 1.14 -31.59
CA MET A 87 -1.85 0.52 -32.92
C MET A 87 -3.13 -0.25 -33.30
N SER A 88 -3.87 -0.77 -32.31
CA SER A 88 -5.19 -1.37 -32.58
C SER A 88 -6.24 -0.34 -33.02
N GLN A 89 -6.12 0.92 -32.59
CA GLN A 89 -7.06 2.00 -32.88
C GLN A 89 -6.66 2.79 -34.12
N LEU A 90 -5.37 3.10 -34.26
CA LEU A 90 -4.79 3.94 -35.31
C LEU A 90 -4.30 3.13 -36.52
N GLY A 91 -4.37 1.79 -36.43
CA GLY A 91 -3.86 0.90 -37.47
C GLY A 91 -2.34 0.98 -37.59
N ARG A 92 -1.85 1.61 -38.67
CA ARG A 92 -0.40 1.70 -38.98
C ARG A 92 0.24 2.99 -38.52
N ASP A 93 -0.53 3.97 -38.05
CA ASP A 93 0.03 5.21 -37.57
C ASP A 93 0.69 5.02 -36.21
N PHE A 94 1.96 5.39 -36.15
CA PHE A 94 2.74 5.27 -34.93
C PHE A 94 2.31 6.34 -33.91
N PRO A 95 1.84 5.95 -32.72
CA PRO A 95 1.21 6.87 -31.76
C PRO A 95 2.19 7.82 -31.08
N PHE A 96 3.49 7.51 -31.12
CA PHE A 96 4.49 8.23 -30.36
C PHE A 96 5.40 9.11 -31.22
N ARG A 97 4.96 9.53 -32.42
CA ARG A 97 5.76 10.45 -33.24
C ARG A 97 6.14 11.69 -32.43
N ARG A 98 7.37 12.17 -32.62
CA ARG A 98 7.86 13.38 -31.97
C ARG A 98 7.11 14.58 -32.56
N ALA A 99 6.18 15.14 -31.80
CA ALA A 99 5.57 16.44 -32.10
C ALA A 99 6.10 17.49 -31.10
N PRO A 100 6.41 18.73 -31.54
CA PRO A 100 6.87 19.81 -30.65
C PRO A 100 5.91 20.10 -29.49
N ASP A 101 4.61 19.89 -29.70
CA ASP A 101 3.54 20.27 -28.77
C ASP A 101 2.86 19.08 -28.06
N ASN A 102 3.48 17.89 -28.05
CA ASN A 102 2.90 16.75 -27.35
C ASN A 102 3.21 16.85 -25.84
N PHE A 103 2.23 17.37 -25.09
CA PHE A 103 2.30 17.56 -23.64
C PHE A 103 2.60 16.25 -22.92
N GLU A 104 1.99 15.14 -23.34
CA GLU A 104 2.09 13.83 -22.70
C GLU A 104 3.51 13.25 -22.84
N LEU A 105 4.12 13.37 -24.03
CA LEU A 105 5.49 12.95 -24.28
C LEU A 105 6.49 13.86 -23.55
N THR A 106 6.23 15.16 -23.51
CA THR A 106 7.05 16.13 -22.75
C THR A 106 6.98 15.84 -21.26
N TRP A 107 5.78 15.55 -20.76
CA TRP A 107 5.53 15.18 -19.37
C TRP A 107 6.24 13.88 -19.01
N LEU A 108 6.14 12.82 -19.82
CA LEU A 108 6.85 11.55 -19.60
C LEU A 108 8.38 11.69 -19.61
N ARG A 109 8.91 12.59 -20.44
CA ARG A 109 10.35 12.90 -20.47
C ARG A 109 10.79 13.67 -19.22
N GLN A 110 9.99 14.64 -18.79
CA GLN A 110 10.26 15.44 -17.58
C GLN A 110 10.08 14.65 -16.29
N HIS A 111 9.23 13.62 -16.29
CA HIS A 111 8.89 12.81 -15.11
C HIS A 111 9.45 11.38 -15.15
N GLY A 112 10.32 11.07 -16.11
CA GLY A 112 10.98 9.76 -16.23
C GLY A 112 11.94 9.43 -15.07
N GLU A 113 12.35 10.43 -14.29
CA GLU A 113 13.27 10.30 -13.15
C GLU A 113 12.57 10.45 -11.80
N TYR A 114 11.49 9.70 -11.59
CA TYR A 114 10.62 9.84 -10.41
C TYR A 114 11.33 9.61 -9.06
N LEU A 115 12.42 8.83 -9.02
CA LEU A 115 13.16 8.55 -7.79
C LEU A 115 14.41 9.42 -7.61
N ALA A 116 14.96 10.05 -8.65
CA ALA A 116 16.18 10.85 -8.56
C ALA A 116 16.39 11.72 -9.81
N PRO A 117 15.80 12.92 -9.88
CA PRO A 117 15.96 13.80 -11.02
C PRO A 117 17.38 14.39 -11.08
N GLY A 118 18.09 14.16 -12.19
CA GLY A 118 19.24 14.93 -12.70
C GLY A 118 20.54 14.93 -11.87
N ARG A 119 20.52 14.48 -10.62
CA ARG A 119 21.69 14.28 -9.76
C ARG A 119 21.40 13.07 -8.90
N ALA A 120 22.31 12.10 -8.87
CA ALA A 120 22.23 10.98 -7.94
C ALA A 120 21.87 11.54 -6.55
N LEU A 121 20.69 11.18 -6.02
CA LEU A 121 20.31 11.58 -4.67
C LEU A 121 21.44 11.11 -3.76
N ASN A 122 22.19 12.07 -3.20
CA ASN A 122 23.16 11.73 -2.19
C ASN A 122 22.39 11.08 -1.03
N ARG A 123 23.04 10.21 -0.25
CA ARG A 123 22.45 9.55 0.93
C ARG A 123 21.77 10.57 1.85
N TRP A 124 22.29 11.81 1.88
CA TRP A 124 21.72 12.96 2.56
C TRP A 124 20.39 13.47 1.97
N SER A 125 20.22 13.49 0.66
CA SER A 125 18.97 13.89 0.02
C SER A 125 17.86 12.86 0.28
N LEU A 126 18.22 11.57 0.28
CA LEU A 126 17.29 10.50 0.67
C LEU A 126 16.90 10.63 2.14
N ALA A 127 17.88 10.84 3.03
CA ALA A 127 17.63 11.08 4.45
C ALA A 127 16.74 12.31 4.67
N ALA A 128 17.00 13.42 3.98
CA ALA A 128 16.18 14.63 4.06
C ALA A 128 14.74 14.39 3.56
N ALA A 129 14.56 13.65 2.47
CA ALA A 129 13.23 13.30 1.97
C ALA A 129 12.46 12.42 2.96
N ALA A 130 13.12 11.42 3.57
CA ALA A 130 12.54 10.58 4.60
C ALA A 130 12.18 11.38 5.86
N LEU A 131 13.09 12.24 6.34
CA LEU A 131 12.85 13.13 7.47
C LEU A 131 11.69 14.08 7.19
N ARG A 132 11.62 14.67 6.00
CA ARG A 132 10.49 15.51 5.58
C ARG A 132 9.18 14.72 5.66
N GLY A 133 9.15 13.50 5.14
CA GLY A 133 7.97 12.64 5.21
C GLY A 133 7.54 12.33 6.66
N ILE A 134 8.50 12.03 7.53
CA ILE A 134 8.27 11.83 8.96
C ILE A 134 7.70 13.11 9.59
N PHE A 135 8.32 14.26 9.33
CA PHE A 135 7.89 15.56 9.85
C PHE A 135 6.47 15.90 9.43
N VAL A 136 6.15 15.81 8.13
CA VAL A 136 4.78 16.06 7.62
C VAL A 136 3.79 15.09 8.27
N SER A 137 4.13 13.81 8.39
CA SER A 137 3.28 12.81 9.03
C SER A 137 3.03 13.15 10.50
N VAL A 138 4.07 13.50 11.26
CA VAL A 138 3.93 13.91 12.66
C VAL A 138 3.09 15.17 12.78
N LEU A 139 3.38 16.21 11.99
CA LEU A 139 2.63 17.47 12.02
C LEU A 139 1.16 17.30 11.64
N THR A 140 0.83 16.33 10.79
CA THR A 140 -0.58 16.06 10.41
C THR A 140 -1.28 15.16 11.42
N PHE A 141 -0.69 14.02 11.76
CA PHE A 141 -1.36 13.00 12.57
C PHE A 141 -1.32 13.28 14.07
N PHE A 142 -0.25 13.92 14.58
CA PHE A 142 -0.15 14.24 16.00
C PHE A 142 -1.28 15.14 16.49
N PRO A 143 -1.56 16.33 15.90
CA PRO A 143 -2.65 17.18 16.38
C PRO A 143 -4.02 16.52 16.20
N LEU A 144 -4.21 15.71 15.16
CA LEU A 144 -5.45 14.97 14.94
C LEU A 144 -5.70 13.94 16.06
N PHE A 145 -4.72 13.10 16.38
CA PHE A 145 -4.87 12.10 17.43
C PHE A 145 -4.86 12.71 18.83
N PHE A 146 -4.06 13.74 19.06
CA PHE A 146 -4.08 14.52 20.29
C PHE A 146 -5.45 15.15 20.51
N GLY A 147 -5.99 15.86 19.51
CA GLY A 147 -7.31 16.48 19.57
C GLY A 147 -8.43 15.47 19.79
N LEU A 148 -8.37 14.31 19.09
CA LEU A 148 -9.34 13.23 19.28
C LEU A 148 -9.33 12.70 20.72
N ILE A 149 -8.16 12.37 21.27
CA ILE A 149 -8.04 11.87 22.65
C ILE A 149 -8.48 12.96 23.64
N TRP A 150 -8.07 14.21 23.43
CA TRP A 150 -8.46 15.34 24.27
C TRP A 150 -9.98 15.52 24.31
N ILE A 151 -10.65 15.51 23.15
CA ILE A 151 -12.12 15.61 23.06
C ILE A 151 -12.77 14.43 23.78
N ILE A 152 -12.33 13.19 23.51
CA ILE A 152 -12.93 12.02 24.13
C ILE A 152 -12.78 12.07 25.65
N GLU A 153 -11.60 12.38 26.17
CA GLU A 153 -11.38 12.43 27.61
C GLU A 153 -12.20 13.54 28.29
N ASN A 154 -12.27 14.73 27.69
CA ASN A 154 -12.96 15.87 28.30
C ASN A 154 -14.49 15.83 28.19
N PHE A 155 -15.05 15.16 27.17
CA PHE A 155 -16.50 15.17 26.92
C PHE A 155 -17.18 13.82 27.18
N LEU A 156 -16.50 12.69 26.93
CA LEU A 156 -17.06 11.34 27.14
C LEU A 156 -16.42 10.63 28.33
N GLY A 157 -15.12 10.83 28.54
CA GLY A 157 -14.27 10.05 29.44
C GLY A 157 -13.85 8.71 28.82
N LEU A 158 -12.54 8.44 28.73
CA LEU A 158 -12.03 7.20 28.14
C LEU A 158 -12.44 5.95 28.95
N ASN A 159 -12.70 6.10 30.25
CA ASN A 159 -13.24 5.01 31.07
C ASN A 159 -14.64 4.59 30.62
N PHE A 160 -15.51 5.55 30.28
CA PHE A 160 -16.83 5.25 29.72
C PHE A 160 -16.69 4.52 28.38
N VAL A 161 -15.79 5.00 27.51
CA VAL A 161 -15.48 4.36 26.21
C VAL A 161 -15.02 2.92 26.40
N PHE A 162 -14.18 2.65 27.40
CA PHE A 162 -13.74 1.30 27.74
C PHE A 162 -14.90 0.39 28.12
N TYR A 163 -15.74 0.82 29.09
CA TYR A 163 -16.87 0.01 29.54
C TYR A 163 -17.93 -0.17 28.46
N ALA A 164 -18.16 0.82 27.60
CA ALA A 164 -19.03 0.69 26.43
C ALA A 164 -18.52 -0.39 25.46
N GLY A 165 -17.20 -0.45 25.24
CA GLY A 165 -16.56 -1.50 24.45
C GLY A 165 -16.73 -2.89 25.07
N ILE A 166 -16.49 -3.03 26.37
CA ILE A 166 -16.68 -4.30 27.11
C ILE A 166 -18.15 -4.73 27.05
N PHE A 167 -19.09 -3.80 27.25
CA PHE A 167 -20.52 -4.06 27.14
C PHE A 167 -20.90 -4.54 25.73
N ALA A 168 -20.38 -3.90 24.68
CA ALA A 168 -20.63 -4.32 23.30
C ALA A 168 -20.10 -5.74 23.01
N LEU A 169 -18.93 -6.12 23.57
CA LEU A 169 -18.41 -7.49 23.48
C LEU A 169 -19.29 -8.49 24.24
N ALA A 170 -19.82 -8.11 25.41
CA ALA A 170 -20.73 -8.96 26.18
C ALA A 170 -22.05 -9.19 25.42
N VAL A 171 -22.62 -8.13 24.83
CA VAL A 171 -23.82 -8.23 23.98
C VAL A 171 -23.54 -9.12 22.77
N LEU A 172 -22.38 -8.96 22.11
CA LEU A 172 -21.99 -9.80 21.00
C LEU A 172 -21.88 -11.28 21.40
N ALA A 173 -21.29 -11.57 22.57
CA ALA A 173 -21.21 -12.93 23.10
C ALA A 173 -22.60 -13.52 23.38
N LEU A 174 -23.53 -12.72 23.90
CA LEU A 174 -24.92 -13.12 24.10
C LEU A 174 -25.64 -13.39 22.78
N ILE A 175 -25.43 -12.56 21.75
CA ILE A 175 -25.97 -12.77 20.41
C ILE A 175 -25.46 -14.10 19.83
N TYR A 176 -24.16 -14.39 19.94
CA TYR A 176 -23.60 -15.65 19.45
C TYR A 176 -24.07 -16.87 20.26
N ALA A 177 -24.20 -16.73 21.59
CA ALA A 177 -24.74 -17.79 22.43
C ALA A 177 -26.21 -18.11 22.09
N ALA A 178 -27.03 -17.06 21.91
CA ALA A 178 -28.41 -17.22 21.43
C ALA A 178 -28.42 -17.85 20.03
N TYR A 179 -27.61 -17.33 19.10
CA TYR A 179 -27.51 -17.88 17.75
C TYR A 179 -27.14 -19.36 17.75
N ALA A 180 -26.18 -19.78 18.58
CA ALA A 180 -25.78 -21.18 18.74
C ALA A 180 -26.88 -22.05 19.38
N ALA A 181 -27.66 -21.51 20.32
CA ALA A 181 -28.78 -22.22 20.92
C ALA A 181 -29.95 -22.42 19.95
N PHE A 182 -30.17 -21.45 19.05
CA PHE A 182 -31.31 -21.46 18.12
C PHE A 182 -30.94 -21.91 16.70
N SER A 183 -29.67 -22.21 16.39
CA SER A 183 -29.23 -22.67 15.07
C SER A 183 -29.80 -24.03 14.65
N ALA A 184 -30.45 -24.76 15.56
CA ALA A 184 -31.21 -25.98 15.26
C ALA A 184 -32.61 -25.70 14.70
N THR A 185 -33.07 -24.43 14.68
CA THR A 185 -34.39 -24.06 14.16
C THR A 185 -34.35 -23.76 12.65
N PRO A 186 -35.34 -24.23 11.85
CA PRO A 186 -35.34 -24.07 10.39
C PRO A 186 -35.30 -22.62 9.90
N VAL A 187 -35.83 -21.69 10.70
CA VAL A 187 -35.89 -20.25 10.39
C VAL A 187 -34.50 -19.60 10.47
N LEU A 188 -33.64 -20.05 11.39
CA LEU A 188 -32.28 -19.52 11.56
C LEU A 188 -31.23 -20.30 10.74
N ALA A 189 -31.64 -21.38 10.09
CA ALA A 189 -30.86 -22.10 9.08
C ALA A 189 -30.85 -21.39 7.71
N ASP A 190 -31.64 -20.31 7.56
CA ASP A 190 -31.67 -19.51 6.33
C ASP A 190 -30.32 -18.79 6.11
N LEU A 191 -29.68 -19.11 4.98
CA LEU A 191 -28.34 -18.64 4.61
C LEU A 191 -28.19 -17.11 4.53
N PRO A 192 -29.11 -16.34 3.90
CA PRO A 192 -28.98 -14.89 3.84
C PRO A 192 -29.16 -14.21 5.19
N LEU A 193 -30.06 -14.71 6.06
CA LEU A 193 -30.21 -14.19 7.41
C LEU A 193 -28.94 -14.39 8.24
N ARG A 194 -28.36 -15.60 8.19
CA ARG A 194 -27.08 -15.90 8.86
C ARG A 194 -25.96 -14.97 8.39
N ARG A 195 -25.83 -14.77 7.08
CA ARG A 195 -24.82 -13.87 6.52
C ARG A 195 -24.98 -12.43 7.02
N ASN A 196 -26.21 -11.92 7.11
CA ASN A 196 -26.46 -10.57 7.60
C ASN A 196 -26.13 -10.42 9.10
N ILE A 197 -26.45 -11.44 9.90
CA ILE A 197 -26.07 -11.50 11.32
C ILE A 197 -24.54 -11.48 11.45
N ASP A 198 -23.83 -12.32 10.69
CA ASP A 198 -22.36 -12.38 10.73
C ASP A 198 -21.69 -11.07 10.30
N ILE A 199 -22.20 -10.41 9.25
CA ILE A 199 -21.70 -9.10 8.80
C ILE A 199 -21.90 -8.05 9.90
N THR A 200 -23.10 -8.01 10.51
CA THR A 200 -23.44 -7.05 11.56
C THR A 200 -22.59 -7.30 12.81
N CYS A 201 -22.48 -8.54 13.25
CA CYS A 201 -21.64 -8.96 14.36
C CYS A 201 -20.16 -8.62 14.10
N GLY A 202 -19.68 -8.80 12.87
CA GLY A 202 -18.33 -8.42 12.47
C GLY A 202 -18.09 -6.90 12.47
N MET A 203 -19.11 -6.08 12.23
CA MET A 203 -19.01 -4.62 12.40
C MET A 203 -18.99 -4.23 13.89
N ILE A 204 -19.89 -4.81 14.69
CA ILE A 204 -19.95 -4.59 16.14
C ILE A 204 -18.64 -4.99 16.81
N LEU A 205 -18.09 -6.16 16.47
CA LEU A 205 -16.81 -6.64 17.00
C LEU A 205 -15.68 -5.66 16.72
N ARG A 206 -15.58 -5.15 15.48
CA ARG A 206 -14.54 -4.19 15.10
C ARG A 206 -14.64 -2.91 15.93
N ILE A 207 -15.84 -2.35 16.06
CA ILE A 207 -16.07 -1.15 16.86
C ILE A 207 -15.77 -1.42 18.34
N ALA A 208 -16.29 -2.52 18.89
CA ALA A 208 -16.11 -2.88 20.30
C ALA A 208 -14.63 -3.05 20.66
N VAL A 209 -13.85 -3.74 19.82
CA VAL A 209 -12.40 -3.88 20.00
C VAL A 209 -11.71 -2.52 19.95
N MET A 210 -12.07 -1.64 18.99
CA MET A 210 -11.49 -0.29 18.92
C MET A 210 -11.80 0.53 20.19
N LEU A 211 -13.03 0.45 20.72
CA LEU A 211 -13.42 1.14 21.95
C LEU A 211 -12.66 0.60 23.17
N VAL A 212 -12.50 -0.72 23.29
CA VAL A 212 -11.71 -1.32 24.37
C VAL A 212 -10.25 -0.90 24.29
N VAL A 213 -9.65 -0.96 23.09
CA VAL A 213 -8.25 -0.55 22.89
C VAL A 213 -8.07 0.94 23.23
N LEU A 214 -8.91 1.83 22.69
CA LEU A 214 -8.80 3.26 22.97
C LEU A 214 -9.13 3.60 24.43
N GLY A 215 -10.19 3.00 25.00
CA GLY A 215 -10.59 3.19 26.39
C GLY A 215 -9.63 2.57 27.40
N SER A 216 -8.75 1.66 26.99
CA SER A 216 -7.73 1.07 27.87
C SER A 216 -6.56 2.01 28.17
N LEU A 217 -6.42 3.12 27.44
CA LEU A 217 -5.32 4.07 27.58
C LEU A 217 -5.11 4.58 29.02
N PRO A 218 -6.14 4.98 29.79
CA PRO A 218 -5.98 5.41 31.18
C PRO A 218 -5.40 4.31 32.07
N TYR A 219 -5.92 3.09 31.97
CA TYR A 219 -5.47 1.97 32.78
C TYR A 219 -4.01 1.61 32.50
N VAL A 220 -3.61 1.58 31.22
CA VAL A 220 -2.23 1.29 30.85
C VAL A 220 -1.31 2.43 31.26
N HIS A 221 -1.71 3.69 31.03
CA HIS A 221 -0.97 4.85 31.46
C HIS A 221 -0.73 4.85 32.98
N ASP A 222 -1.79 4.64 33.77
CA ASP A 222 -1.73 4.67 35.23
C ASP A 222 -0.95 3.48 35.78
N TYR A 223 -1.07 2.31 35.17
CA TYR A 223 -0.23 1.16 35.48
C TYR A 223 1.26 1.46 35.26
N LEU A 224 1.60 2.06 34.11
CA LEU A 224 2.97 2.47 33.79
C LEU A 224 3.48 3.61 34.70
N ALA A 225 2.59 4.47 35.18
CA ALA A 225 2.89 5.58 36.07
C ALA A 225 2.98 5.16 37.55
N SER A 226 2.28 4.09 37.95
CA SER A 226 2.37 3.52 39.29
C SER A 226 3.80 3.01 39.55
N GLY A 227 4.39 3.38 40.68
CA GLY A 227 5.83 3.26 40.98
C GLY A 227 6.50 1.88 40.89
N VAL A 228 5.80 0.83 40.43
CA VAL A 228 6.38 -0.46 40.01
C VAL A 228 7.48 -0.25 38.95
N ILE A 229 7.40 0.85 38.19
CA ILE A 229 8.33 1.17 37.11
C ILE A 229 9.00 2.55 37.26
N GLU A 230 9.14 3.05 38.48
CA GLU A 230 9.69 4.39 38.73
C GLU A 230 11.13 4.55 38.18
N ARG A 231 11.95 3.48 38.31
CA ARG A 231 13.33 3.43 37.79
C ARG A 231 13.43 3.51 36.27
N TRP A 232 12.34 3.18 35.55
CA TRP A 232 12.32 3.16 34.10
C TRP A 232 11.38 4.20 33.51
N ARG A 233 10.79 5.13 34.26
CA ARG A 233 9.85 6.12 33.69
C ARG A 233 10.43 6.90 32.50
N GLY A 234 11.69 7.33 32.60
CA GLY A 234 12.43 7.96 31.50
C GLY A 234 12.84 7.00 30.38
N TRP A 235 13.05 5.73 30.73
CA TRP A 235 13.41 4.67 29.78
C TRP A 235 12.19 4.13 29.05
N ILE A 236 11.01 3.98 29.66
CA ILE A 236 9.81 3.40 29.08
C ILE A 236 9.21 4.31 28.01
N VAL A 237 9.15 5.61 28.28
CA VAL A 237 8.77 6.62 27.28
C VAL A 237 9.74 6.61 26.08
N SER A 238 11.00 6.19 26.28
CA SER A 238 12.01 6.03 25.23
C SER A 238 12.24 4.59 24.73
N SER A 239 11.63 3.57 25.37
CA SER A 239 11.85 2.13 25.14
C SER A 239 10.64 1.42 24.56
N PHE A 240 9.42 1.97 24.72
CA PHE A 240 8.28 1.54 23.91
C PHE A 240 8.56 1.77 22.42
N SER A 241 9.27 2.85 22.07
CA SER A 241 9.83 3.02 20.73
C SER A 241 10.96 2.02 20.49
N LEU A 242 11.94 1.85 21.39
CA LEU A 242 13.12 1.03 21.14
C LEU A 242 12.85 -0.46 20.95
N SER A 243 11.92 -1.05 21.71
CA SER A 243 11.57 -2.48 21.65
C SER A 243 10.75 -2.85 20.42
N GLY A 244 9.76 -2.02 20.08
CA GLY A 244 9.01 -2.16 18.84
C GLY A 244 9.84 -1.82 17.60
N LEU A 245 10.74 -0.82 17.70
CA LEU A 245 11.73 -0.51 16.67
C LEU A 245 12.76 -1.63 16.55
N ALA A 246 13.18 -2.26 17.65
CA ALA A 246 14.05 -3.43 17.64
C ALA A 246 13.36 -4.65 17.03
N ALA A 247 12.08 -4.90 17.32
CA ALA A 247 11.31 -5.96 16.67
C ALA A 247 11.15 -5.70 15.16
N LEU A 248 10.90 -4.44 14.79
CA LEU A 248 10.80 -4.00 13.39
C LEU A 248 12.14 -4.12 12.65
N LEU A 249 13.24 -3.65 13.25
CA LEU A 249 14.60 -3.75 12.70
C LEU A 249 15.09 -5.20 12.64
N ALA A 250 14.81 -6.01 13.65
CA ALA A 250 15.12 -7.44 13.67
C ALA A 250 14.36 -8.18 12.56
N ALA A 251 13.11 -7.80 12.29
CA ALA A 251 12.34 -8.38 11.20
C ALA A 251 12.67 -7.79 9.81
N MET A 252 13.33 -6.62 9.74
CA MET A 252 13.92 -6.08 8.51
C MET A 252 15.27 -6.71 8.18
N ARG A 253 15.99 -7.27 9.17
CA ARG A 253 17.30 -7.89 8.99
C ARG A 253 17.17 -9.22 8.22
N GLY A 254 17.74 -9.28 7.02
CA GLY A 254 17.73 -10.48 6.17
C GLY A 254 16.50 -10.62 5.25
N ARG A 255 15.83 -9.51 4.91
CA ARG A 255 14.75 -9.49 3.90
C ARG A 255 15.23 -9.96 2.53
N THR A 256 14.47 -10.89 1.95
CA THR A 256 14.49 -11.23 0.53
C THR A 256 13.04 -11.25 0.04
N GLU A 257 12.78 -10.86 -1.22
CA GLU A 257 11.42 -10.75 -1.80
C GLU A 257 10.53 -11.97 -1.54
N LYS A 258 11.10 -13.17 -1.42
CA LYS A 258 10.36 -14.43 -1.20
C LYS A 258 9.92 -14.67 0.26
N ASN A 259 10.44 -13.91 1.22
CA ASN A 259 10.32 -14.17 2.66
C ASN A 259 9.68 -13.04 3.47
N GLU A 260 9.23 -11.95 2.84
CA GLU A 260 8.77 -10.75 3.54
C GLU A 260 7.51 -10.94 4.40
N THR A 261 6.65 -11.90 4.06
CA THR A 261 5.34 -12.10 4.71
C THR A 261 5.12 -13.52 5.23
N LYS A 262 6.11 -14.42 5.12
CA LYS A 262 5.94 -15.83 5.48
C LYS A 262 6.39 -16.13 6.92
N GLY A 263 5.54 -16.84 7.66
CA GLY A 263 5.85 -17.42 8.97
C GLY A 263 5.94 -16.40 10.11
N TRP A 264 6.80 -16.69 11.10
CA TRP A 264 6.91 -15.94 12.36
C TRP A 264 7.36 -14.48 12.18
N ARG A 265 8.04 -14.14 11.07
CA ARG A 265 8.55 -12.78 10.80
C ARG A 265 7.44 -11.78 10.51
N GLY A 266 6.44 -12.18 9.74
CA GLY A 266 5.27 -11.33 9.47
C GLY A 266 4.50 -11.05 10.77
N LEU A 267 4.32 -12.08 11.60
CA LEU A 267 3.67 -11.94 12.91
C LEU A 267 4.45 -11.01 13.84
N ALA A 268 5.78 -11.14 13.90
CA ALA A 268 6.64 -10.26 14.69
C ALA A 268 6.59 -8.79 14.21
N LEU A 269 6.53 -8.55 12.89
CA LEU A 269 6.38 -7.19 12.33
C LEU A 269 5.05 -6.55 12.75
N HIS A 270 3.94 -7.28 12.60
CA HIS A 270 2.63 -6.77 12.97
C HIS A 270 2.49 -6.55 14.47
N ALA A 271 3.00 -7.48 15.28
CA ALA A 271 3.01 -7.33 16.74
C ALA A 271 3.86 -6.14 17.19
N GLY A 272 5.08 -5.99 16.63
CA GLY A 272 5.96 -4.85 16.92
C GLY A 272 5.32 -3.52 16.54
N LEU A 273 4.70 -3.44 15.35
CA LEU A 273 4.01 -2.23 14.89
C LEU A 273 2.80 -1.89 15.77
N LEU A 274 2.05 -2.90 16.23
CA LEU A 274 0.90 -2.71 17.12
C LEU A 274 1.33 -2.18 18.50
N VAL A 275 2.41 -2.73 19.06
CA VAL A 275 2.96 -2.23 20.33
C VAL A 275 3.48 -0.81 20.19
N LEU A 276 4.15 -0.48 19.08
CA LEU A 276 4.61 0.88 18.78
C LEU A 276 3.45 1.87 18.69
N SER A 277 2.43 1.53 17.89
CA SER A 277 1.29 2.43 17.67
C SER A 277 0.51 2.62 18.96
N TYR A 278 0.24 1.55 19.70
CA TYR A 278 -0.45 1.63 20.98
C TYR A 278 0.34 2.42 22.03
N GLY A 279 1.66 2.20 22.13
CA GLY A 279 2.53 2.98 23.02
C GLY A 279 2.54 4.48 22.68
N LEU A 280 2.47 4.84 21.40
CA LEU A 280 2.32 6.23 20.97
C LEU A 280 1.00 6.83 21.46
N PHE A 281 -0.11 6.11 21.38
CA PHE A 281 -1.40 6.57 21.90
C PHE A 281 -1.40 6.74 23.43
N VAL A 282 -0.74 5.83 24.18
CA VAL A 282 -0.56 5.96 25.63
C VAL A 282 0.26 7.21 25.98
N TRP A 283 1.30 7.50 25.20
CA TRP A 283 2.09 8.72 25.38
C TRP A 283 1.29 9.99 25.07
N ILE A 284 0.50 10.01 23.99
CA ILE A 284 -0.40 11.12 23.65
C ILE A 284 -1.43 11.33 24.77
N TYR A 285 -2.01 10.26 25.31
CA TYR A 285 -2.92 10.35 26.47
C TYR A 285 -2.24 10.99 27.69
N GLY A 286 -1.01 10.59 28.00
CA GLY A 286 -0.23 11.22 29.07
C GLY A 286 0.00 12.71 28.85
N LEU A 287 0.22 13.15 27.60
CA LEU A 287 0.31 14.57 27.25
C LEU A 287 -1.03 15.29 27.44
N VAL A 288 -2.14 14.70 27.01
CA VAL A 288 -3.49 15.25 27.21
C VAL A 288 -3.77 15.46 28.70
N ARG A 289 -3.45 14.47 29.55
CA ARG A 289 -3.55 14.60 31.02
C ARG A 289 -2.64 15.68 31.60
N ALA A 290 -1.42 15.81 31.08
CA ALA A 290 -0.51 16.88 31.49
C ALA A 290 -1.04 18.27 31.11
N THR A 291 -1.82 18.39 30.02
CA THR A 291 -2.45 19.66 29.61
C THR A 291 -3.68 20.04 30.43
N GLU A 292 -4.35 19.12 31.12
CA GLU A 292 -5.42 19.47 32.08
C GLU A 292 -4.88 20.28 33.28
N ALA A 293 -3.57 20.22 33.54
CA ALA A 293 -2.89 21.09 34.50
C ALA A 293 -2.59 22.50 33.95
N LEU A 294 -2.82 22.75 32.65
CA LEU A 294 -2.62 24.03 31.99
C LEU A 294 -3.97 24.70 31.67
N PRO A 295 -4.11 26.03 31.80
CA PRO A 295 -5.33 26.74 31.44
C PRO A 295 -5.75 26.52 29.99
N ALA A 296 -7.05 26.31 29.74
CA ALA A 296 -7.63 26.00 28.42
C ALA A 296 -7.28 27.01 27.30
N TRP A 297 -6.96 28.26 27.65
CA TRP A 297 -6.58 29.32 26.70
C TRP A 297 -5.15 29.18 26.14
N ILE A 298 -4.30 28.31 26.70
CA ILE A 298 -2.95 28.00 26.17
C ILE A 298 -3.02 26.87 25.13
N VAL A 299 -3.93 25.92 25.31
CA VAL A 299 -3.99 24.67 24.53
C VAL A 299 -4.67 24.88 23.17
N LEU A 300 -5.76 25.65 23.12
CA LEU A 300 -6.51 25.89 21.87
C LEU A 300 -5.73 26.65 20.79
N PRO A 301 -5.01 27.76 21.09
CA PRO A 301 -4.27 28.49 20.07
C PRO A 301 -3.08 27.70 19.51
N ALA A 302 -2.45 26.84 20.32
CA ALA A 302 -1.32 26.02 19.91
C ALA A 302 -1.72 24.90 18.93
N LEU A 303 -2.95 24.40 19.01
CA LEU A 303 -3.50 23.40 18.07
C LEU A 303 -4.01 24.02 16.77
N LEU A 304 -4.40 25.29 16.78
CA LEU A 304 -4.91 26.02 15.60
C LEU A 304 -3.81 26.76 14.83
N ALA A 305 -2.62 26.92 15.40
CA ALA A 305 -1.49 27.62 14.79
C ALA A 305 -0.46 26.69 14.12
N ALA A 306 -0.68 25.36 14.13
CA ALA A 306 0.13 24.35 13.44
C ALA A 306 -0.60 23.82 12.21
#